data_AF-A6HYN3-F1
#
_entry.id   AF-A6HYN3-F1
#
_cell.length_a   1.000
_cell.length_b   1.000
_cell.length_c   1.000
_cell.angle_alpha   90.00
_cell.angle_beta   90.00
_cell.angle_gamma   90.00
#
_symmetry.space_group_name_H-M   'P 1'
#
loop_
_entity.id
_entity.type
_entity.pdbx_description
1 polymer ?
#
loop_
_entity_poly.entity_id
_entity_poly.type
_entity_poly.pdbx_seq_one_letter_code
_entity_poly.pdbx_strand_id
1 'polypeptide(L)'
;MTFVISYWGEQIGQKVRKITDCFHCHVFPYLEQEEARLRTLQQLQQQSQELQEVLGETERFLSQVLGRVQQLLPPGQVQIRKMKAVYLTLNQCSVNTTHKCLIAEVWCATRDLPTVQQALQSGSSEEGVSAVAHRIPCQDMPPTLIRTNRFTSSFQGIVDAYGVGRYREVNPAPYTIITFPFLFAVMFGDVGHGLLMFLFALAMVLTENQPAVKTTQNEIWQTFFGGRYLLLLMGLFSIYTGFIYNECFSRATTIFPSGWSVAAMANQSGWSDEYLSQHPMLTLNPNITGVFLGPYPFGIDPIWSLATNHLSFLNSFKMKMSVILGVTHMAFGVFLSIFNHVHFGQAHRLLLETVPELIFLLGLFGYLVFLIVYKWLYVSAASASSAPSILIHFINMFLFSQNPTNRLLFHGQVVVQYALVVLALATVPILLLGTPLYLLRQHHRRNTQRRPTAGRQVGGGRSTGKEG
;
A
#
# COMPACT_ATOMS: atom_id res chain seq x y z
N MET A 1 -22.42 -41.77 40.00
CA MET A 1 -22.70 -43.20 40.12
C MET A 1 -22.69 -43.53 41.60
N THR A 2 -23.80 -44.02 42.14
CA THR A 2 -23.91 -44.33 43.58
C THR A 2 -23.69 -45.81 43.76
N PHE A 3 -22.84 -46.20 44.70
CA PHE A 3 -22.60 -47.61 45.04
C PHE A 3 -22.64 -47.77 46.56
N VAL A 4 -23.04 -48.95 47.02
CA VAL A 4 -23.12 -49.30 48.43
C VAL A 4 -22.19 -50.47 48.69
N ILE A 5 -21.35 -50.35 49.72
CA ILE A 5 -20.42 -51.41 50.14
C ILE A 5 -20.85 -51.88 51.53
N SER A 6 -21.39 -53.10 51.62
CA SER A 6 -21.64 -53.77 52.89
C SER A 6 -20.38 -54.53 53.32
N TYR A 7 -19.90 -54.29 54.53
CA TYR A 7 -18.80 -55.02 55.14
C TYR A 7 -19.15 -55.35 56.60
N TRP A 8 -18.55 -56.39 57.16
CA TRP A 8 -18.72 -56.76 58.56
C TRP A 8 -17.38 -56.63 59.28
N GLY A 9 -17.33 -55.85 60.37
CA GLY A 9 -16.11 -55.58 61.15
C GLY A 9 -15.47 -54.20 60.91
N GLU A 10 -15.02 -53.57 62.00
CA GLU A 10 -14.56 -52.18 62.02
C GLU A 10 -13.23 -51.95 61.26
N GLN A 11 -12.32 -52.92 61.32
CA GLN A 11 -11.02 -52.84 60.61
C GLN A 11 -11.17 -52.82 59.09
N ILE A 12 -12.16 -53.54 58.55
CA ILE A 12 -12.44 -53.56 57.10
C ILE A 12 -13.05 -52.22 56.69
N GLY A 13 -13.96 -51.67 57.49
CA GLY A 13 -14.57 -50.36 57.24
C GLY A 13 -13.56 -49.22 57.12
N GLN A 14 -12.54 -49.18 57.98
CA GLN A 14 -11.48 -48.18 57.89
C GLN A 14 -10.62 -48.32 56.62
N LYS A 15 -10.35 -49.56 56.17
CA LYS A 15 -9.65 -49.80 54.91
C LYS A 15 -10.49 -49.37 53.70
N VAL A 16 -11.79 -49.69 53.70
CA VAL A 16 -12.73 -49.25 52.65
C VAL A 16 -12.80 -47.72 52.60
N ARG A 17 -12.90 -47.03 53.74
CA ARG A 17 -12.87 -45.55 53.79
C ARG A 17 -11.60 -44.97 53.18
N LYS A 18 -10.42 -45.52 53.51
CA LYS A 18 -9.16 -45.08 52.89
C LYS A 18 -9.15 -45.27 51.38
N ILE A 19 -9.70 -46.39 50.88
CA ILE A 19 -9.81 -46.64 49.44
C ILE A 19 -10.78 -45.65 48.79
N THR A 20 -11.95 -45.40 49.39
CA THR A 20 -12.93 -44.43 48.86
C THR A 20 -12.37 -43.01 48.86
N ASP A 21 -11.60 -42.63 49.88
CA ASP A 21 -10.96 -41.32 49.98
C ASP A 21 -9.86 -41.17 48.90
N CYS A 22 -9.07 -42.22 48.63
CA CYS A 22 -8.09 -42.25 47.55
C CYS A 22 -8.71 -42.07 46.15
N PHE A 23 -9.95 -42.54 45.96
CA PHE A 23 -10.70 -42.37 44.72
C PHE A 23 -11.59 -41.12 44.71
N HIS A 24 -11.41 -40.19 45.66
CA HIS A 24 -12.21 -38.97 45.80
C HIS A 24 -13.73 -39.23 45.87
N CYS A 25 -14.14 -40.36 46.43
CA CYS A 25 -15.54 -40.68 46.62
C CYS A 25 -16.08 -39.96 47.86
N HIS A 26 -17.19 -39.23 47.72
CA HIS A 26 -17.89 -38.65 48.85
C HIS A 26 -18.69 -39.72 49.59
N VAL A 27 -18.29 -40.02 50.83
CA VAL A 27 -18.97 -40.99 51.69
C VAL A 27 -20.04 -40.31 52.52
N PHE A 28 -21.29 -40.74 52.38
CA PHE A 28 -22.42 -40.26 53.18
C PHE A 28 -22.78 -41.28 54.29
N PRO A 29 -23.14 -40.82 55.50
CA PRO A 29 -23.60 -41.72 56.56
C PRO A 29 -24.93 -42.35 56.16
N TYR A 30 -25.03 -43.68 56.25
CA TYR A 30 -26.27 -44.42 56.02
C TYR A 30 -26.90 -44.82 57.36
N LEU A 31 -28.11 -44.33 57.65
CA LEU A 31 -28.84 -44.65 58.87
C LEU A 31 -29.61 -45.97 58.70
N GLU A 32 -29.49 -46.90 59.65
CA GLU A 32 -30.12 -48.22 59.56
C GLU A 32 -31.64 -48.17 59.74
N GLN A 33 -32.13 -47.26 60.59
CA GLN A 33 -33.56 -47.11 60.89
C GLN A 33 -34.29 -46.31 59.80
N GLU A 34 -35.42 -46.84 59.31
CA GLU A 34 -36.22 -46.20 58.24
C GLU A 34 -36.81 -44.85 58.66
N GLU A 35 -37.34 -44.75 59.88
CA GLU A 35 -37.88 -43.48 60.40
C GLU A 35 -36.81 -42.38 60.47
N ALA A 36 -35.57 -42.72 60.85
CA ALA A 36 -34.46 -41.77 60.93
C ALA A 36 -34.00 -41.31 59.53
N ARG A 37 -34.03 -42.21 58.53
CA ARG A 37 -33.77 -41.86 57.12
C ARG A 37 -34.82 -40.90 56.59
N LEU A 38 -36.11 -41.15 56.84
CA LEU A 38 -37.20 -40.27 56.39
C LEU A 38 -37.09 -38.87 57.01
N ARG A 39 -36.77 -38.76 58.30
CA ARG A 39 -36.53 -37.46 58.97
C ARG A 39 -35.34 -36.72 58.37
N THR A 40 -34.23 -37.40 58.13
CA THR A 40 -33.01 -36.79 57.54
C THR A 40 -33.27 -36.33 56.11
N LEU A 41 -34.01 -37.11 55.33
CA LEU A 41 -34.40 -36.73 53.97
C LEU A 41 -35.26 -35.47 53.96
N GLN A 42 -36.26 -35.38 54.84
CA GLN A 42 -37.09 -34.18 54.98
C GLN A 42 -36.24 -32.95 55.37
N GLN A 43 -35.32 -33.11 56.32
CA GLN A 43 -34.40 -32.03 56.73
C GLN A 43 -33.50 -31.57 55.57
N LEU A 44 -32.90 -32.51 54.82
CA LEU A 44 -32.05 -32.19 53.68
C LEU A 44 -32.83 -31.54 52.54
N GLN A 45 -34.08 -31.95 52.31
CA GLN A 45 -34.96 -31.29 51.35
C GLN A 45 -35.26 -29.85 51.76
N GLN A 46 -35.54 -29.61 53.03
CA GLN A 46 -35.75 -28.25 53.53
C GLN A 46 -34.48 -27.39 53.38
N GLN A 47 -33.31 -27.90 53.81
CA GLN A 47 -32.04 -27.19 53.66
C GLN A 47 -31.70 -26.92 52.19
N SER A 48 -31.98 -27.86 51.30
CA SER A 48 -31.79 -27.66 49.86
C SER A 48 -32.70 -26.57 49.31
N GLN A 49 -33.94 -26.46 49.79
CA GLN A 49 -34.87 -25.41 49.37
C GLN A 49 -34.41 -24.03 49.86
N GLU A 50 -34.01 -23.93 51.13
CA GLU A 50 -33.47 -22.70 51.72
C GLU A 50 -32.20 -22.24 50.96
N LEU A 51 -31.27 -23.16 50.66
CA LEU A 51 -30.07 -22.85 49.88
C LEU A 51 -30.39 -22.40 48.46
N GLN A 52 -31.39 -23.00 47.81
CA GLN A 52 -31.84 -22.58 46.48
C GLN A 52 -32.43 -21.17 46.49
N GLU A 53 -33.19 -20.83 47.53
CA GLU A 53 -33.75 -19.49 47.69
C GLU A 53 -32.64 -18.45 47.89
N VAL A 54 -31.69 -18.71 48.80
CA VAL A 54 -30.53 -17.84 49.02
C VAL A 54 -29.70 -17.68 47.75
N LEU A 55 -29.44 -18.78 47.04
CA LEU A 55 -28.67 -18.73 45.80
C LEU A 55 -29.40 -17.89 44.74
N GLY A 56 -30.72 -18.06 44.61
CA GLY A 56 -31.56 -17.24 43.74
C GLY A 56 -31.52 -15.74 44.08
N GLU A 57 -31.58 -15.37 45.36
CA GLU A 57 -31.46 -13.98 45.78
C GLU A 57 -30.06 -13.40 45.49
N THR A 58 -29.00 -14.19 45.72
CA THR A 58 -27.62 -13.74 45.41
C THR A 58 -27.40 -13.54 43.92
N GLU A 59 -27.94 -14.40 43.05
CA GLU A 59 -27.87 -14.24 41.60
C GLU A 59 -28.63 -13.01 41.12
N ARG A 60 -29.81 -12.73 41.69
CA ARG A 60 -30.56 -11.51 41.38
C ARG A 60 -29.82 -10.26 41.84
N PHE A 61 -29.25 -10.27 43.04
CA PHE A 61 -28.43 -9.17 43.53
C PHE A 61 -27.22 -8.93 42.63
N LEU A 62 -26.48 -9.99 42.26
CA LEU A 62 -25.34 -9.91 41.35
C LEU A 62 -25.77 -9.32 39.99
N SER A 63 -26.89 -9.78 39.44
CA SER A 63 -27.43 -9.30 38.16
C SER A 63 -27.79 -7.81 38.22
N GLN A 64 -28.37 -7.35 39.33
CA GLN A 64 -28.67 -5.93 39.54
C GLN A 64 -27.39 -5.08 39.64
N VAL A 65 -26.38 -5.55 40.38
CA VAL A 65 -25.08 -4.87 40.49
C VAL A 65 -24.39 -4.82 39.13
N LEU A 66 -24.34 -5.94 38.39
CA LEU A 66 -23.78 -6.01 37.05
C LEU A 66 -24.49 -5.06 36.08
N GLY A 67 -25.82 -4.98 36.14
CA GLY A 67 -26.61 -4.05 35.35
C GLY A 67 -26.25 -2.59 35.63
N ARG A 68 -26.05 -2.22 36.90
CA ARG A 68 -25.59 -0.87 37.30
C ARG A 68 -24.16 -0.59 36.80
N VAL A 69 -23.25 -1.56 36.94
CA VAL A 69 -21.87 -1.43 36.49
C VAL A 69 -21.80 -1.28 34.96
N GLN A 70 -22.60 -2.05 34.21
CA GLN A 70 -22.65 -1.97 32.74
C GLN A 70 -23.03 -0.57 32.23
N GLN A 71 -23.90 0.15 32.95
CA GLN A 71 -24.30 1.51 32.59
C GLN A 71 -23.21 2.54 32.92
N LEU A 72 -22.49 2.37 34.03
CA LEU A 72 -21.47 3.32 34.50
C LEU A 72 -20.08 3.11 33.86
N LEU A 73 -19.76 1.90 33.43
CA LEU A 73 -18.43 1.53 32.96
C LEU A 73 -18.00 2.25 31.67
N PRO A 74 -18.82 2.36 30.59
CA PRO A 74 -18.40 3.03 29.36
C PRO A 74 -17.99 4.51 29.54
N PRO A 75 -18.79 5.39 30.19
CA PRO A 75 -18.38 6.78 30.40
C PRO A 75 -17.18 6.87 31.35
N GLY A 76 -17.14 6.03 32.40
CA GLY A 76 -16.02 5.97 33.35
C GLY A 76 -14.69 5.60 32.66
N GLN A 77 -14.70 4.63 31.76
CA GLN A 77 -13.51 4.26 30.98
C GLN A 77 -13.00 5.42 30.10
N VAL A 78 -13.91 6.16 29.46
CA VAL A 78 -13.53 7.32 28.62
C VAL A 78 -12.91 8.42 29.49
N GLN A 79 -13.49 8.73 30.65
CA GLN A 79 -12.95 9.72 31.57
C GLN A 79 -11.56 9.33 32.08
N ILE A 80 -11.39 8.10 32.55
CA ILE A 80 -10.09 7.61 33.06
C ILE A 80 -9.03 7.61 31.96
N ARG A 81 -9.37 7.19 30.73
CA ARG A 81 -8.43 7.21 29.59
C ARG A 81 -8.03 8.64 29.21
N LYS A 82 -8.97 9.59 29.19
CA LYS A 82 -8.68 11.01 28.95
C LYS A 82 -7.77 11.58 30.05
N MET A 83 -8.09 11.34 31.31
CA MET A 83 -7.30 11.81 32.44
C MET A 83 -5.88 11.23 32.41
N LYS A 84 -5.73 9.93 32.13
CA LYS A 84 -4.43 9.30 31.93
C LYS A 84 -3.62 9.95 30.80
N ALA A 85 -4.25 10.24 29.66
CA ALA A 85 -3.58 10.90 28.54
C ALA A 85 -3.10 12.31 28.92
N VAL A 86 -3.91 13.09 29.62
CA VAL A 86 -3.53 14.42 30.12
C VAL A 86 -2.32 14.33 31.05
N TYR A 87 -2.33 13.44 32.05
CA TYR A 87 -1.19 13.25 32.95
C TYR A 87 0.08 12.79 32.22
N LEU A 88 -0.04 11.94 31.20
CA LEU A 88 1.10 11.54 30.37
C LEU A 88 1.70 12.71 29.59
N THR A 89 0.86 13.61 29.06
CA THR A 89 1.33 14.83 28.39
C THR A 89 1.96 15.81 29.38
N LEU A 90 1.38 15.99 30.57
CA LEU A 90 1.95 16.83 31.63
C LEU A 90 3.32 16.31 32.11
N ASN A 91 3.51 14.99 32.16
CA ASN A 91 4.80 14.37 32.50
C ASN A 91 5.91 14.66 31.48
N GLN A 92 5.58 15.05 30.24
CA GLN A 92 6.56 15.45 29.22
C GLN A 92 6.92 16.94 29.33
N CYS A 93 6.22 17.71 30.16
CA CYS A 93 6.49 19.14 30.33
C CYS A 93 7.65 19.36 31.31
N SER A 94 8.41 20.42 31.08
CA SER A 94 9.43 20.86 32.03
C SER A 94 8.80 21.72 33.13
N VAL A 95 9.18 21.47 34.38
CA VAL A 95 8.66 22.21 35.54
C VAL A 95 9.63 23.33 35.87
N ASN A 96 9.15 24.58 35.86
CA ASN A 96 9.91 25.70 36.37
C ASN A 96 9.53 25.98 37.83
N THR A 97 10.44 25.68 38.75
CA THR A 97 10.24 25.85 40.20
C THR A 97 10.08 27.30 40.64
N THR A 98 10.60 28.25 39.87
CA THR A 98 10.59 29.68 40.22
C THR A 98 9.21 30.33 40.05
N HIS A 99 8.52 30.02 38.94
CA HIS A 99 7.23 30.61 38.60
C HIS A 99 6.05 29.66 38.78
N LYS A 100 6.28 28.44 39.30
CA LYS A 100 5.28 27.36 39.38
C LYS A 100 4.54 27.16 38.05
N CYS A 101 5.26 27.25 36.94
CA CYS A 101 4.71 27.10 35.60
C CYS A 101 5.28 25.86 34.90
N LEU A 102 4.48 25.30 33.99
CA LEU A 102 4.89 24.23 33.10
C LEU A 102 5.28 24.84 31.76
N ILE A 103 6.45 24.46 31.26
CA ILE A 103 6.95 24.87 29.95
C ILE A 103 7.00 23.64 29.05
N ALA A 104 6.33 23.72 27.91
CA ALA A 104 6.27 22.66 26.91
C ALA A 104 6.67 23.19 25.54
N GLU A 105 7.53 22.43 24.86
CA GLU A 105 7.87 22.66 23.46
C GLU A 105 7.06 21.70 22.60
N VAL A 106 6.28 22.26 21.66
CA VAL A 106 5.33 21.47 20.86
C VAL A 106 5.41 21.84 19.38
N TRP A 107 5.35 20.81 18.54
CA TRP A 107 5.20 21.00 17.10
C TRP A 107 3.75 21.31 16.77
N CYS A 108 3.52 22.48 16.18
CA CYS A 108 2.21 22.90 15.69
C CYS A 108 2.33 23.34 14.23
N ALA A 109 1.35 22.95 13.41
CA ALA A 109 1.28 23.46 12.05
C ALA A 109 1.01 24.97 12.07
N THR A 110 1.78 25.75 11.30
CA THR A 110 1.66 27.22 11.26
C THR A 110 0.23 27.70 10.94
N ARG A 111 -0.54 26.89 10.21
CA ARG A 111 -1.94 27.17 9.85
C ARG A 111 -2.91 27.01 11.03
N ASP A 112 -2.60 26.14 11.99
CA ASP A 112 -3.48 25.78 13.11
C ASP A 112 -3.11 26.52 14.41
N LEU A 113 -2.01 27.28 14.40
CA LEU A 113 -1.59 28.17 15.50
C LEU A 113 -2.70 29.09 16.04
N PRO A 114 -3.51 29.79 15.22
CA PRO A 114 -4.57 30.66 15.76
C PRO A 114 -5.64 29.87 16.51
N THR A 115 -5.99 28.66 16.04
CA THR A 115 -6.95 27.78 16.71
C THR A 115 -6.43 27.34 18.08
N VAL A 116 -5.13 27.05 18.18
CA VAL A 116 -4.49 26.70 19.47
C VAL A 116 -4.50 27.90 20.41
N GLN A 117 -4.17 29.10 19.93
CA GLN A 117 -4.20 30.32 20.76
C GLN A 117 -5.61 30.61 21.28
N GLN A 118 -6.64 30.43 20.46
CA GLN A 118 -8.02 30.60 20.86
C GLN A 118 -8.43 29.58 21.93
N ALA A 119 -8.05 28.30 21.77
CA ALA A 119 -8.33 27.25 22.75
C ALA A 119 -7.63 27.49 24.10
N LEU A 120 -6.41 28.02 24.06
CA LEU A 120 -5.68 28.43 25.27
C LEU A 120 -6.38 29.61 25.96
N GLN A 121 -6.79 30.63 25.20
CA GLN A 121 -7.51 31.80 25.75
C GLN A 121 -8.86 31.41 26.39
N SER A 122 -9.61 30.49 25.80
CA SER A 122 -10.85 30.01 26.39
C SER A 122 -10.61 29.25 27.70
N GLY A 123 -9.64 28.32 27.74
CA GLY A 123 -9.32 27.60 28.98
C GLY A 123 -8.74 28.51 30.07
N SER A 124 -7.93 29.50 29.67
CA SER A 124 -7.40 30.53 30.56
C SER A 124 -8.47 31.41 31.20
N SER A 125 -9.54 31.71 30.47
CA SER A 125 -10.62 32.58 30.95
C SER A 125 -11.52 31.89 31.97
N GLU A 126 -11.70 30.57 31.85
CA GLU A 126 -12.51 29.78 32.78
C GLU A 126 -11.82 29.63 34.15
N GLU A 127 -10.49 29.48 34.18
CA GLU A 127 -9.73 29.25 35.42
C GLU A 127 -8.92 30.46 35.91
N GLY A 128 -8.90 31.58 35.17
CA GLY A 128 -8.15 32.78 35.53
C GLY A 128 -6.62 32.65 35.40
N VAL A 129 -6.14 31.67 34.64
CA VAL A 129 -4.70 31.36 34.46
C VAL A 129 -4.23 31.83 33.09
N SER A 130 -3.19 32.66 33.00
CA SER A 130 -2.65 33.12 31.71
C SER A 130 -1.80 32.02 31.03
N ALA A 131 -2.27 31.49 29.90
CA ALA A 131 -1.50 30.60 29.03
C ALA A 131 -1.09 31.35 27.76
N VAL A 132 0.21 31.28 27.41
CA VAL A 132 0.76 32.01 26.26
C VAL A 132 1.54 31.05 25.37
N ALA A 133 1.32 31.14 24.05
CA ALA A 133 2.04 30.38 23.04
C ALA A 133 3.01 31.29 22.26
N HIS A 134 4.31 31.01 22.35
CA HIS A 134 5.35 31.74 21.63
C HIS A 134 6.00 30.86 20.56
N ARG A 135 6.32 31.46 19.41
CA ARG A 135 7.04 30.79 18.33
C ARG A 135 8.54 30.87 18.58
N ILE A 136 9.19 29.73 18.68
CA ILE A 136 10.64 29.61 18.89
C ILE A 136 11.31 29.23 17.57
N PRO A 137 12.39 29.90 17.14
CA PRO A 137 13.19 29.45 16.01
C PRO A 137 13.96 28.18 16.41
N CYS A 138 13.74 27.08 15.68
CA CYS A 138 14.39 25.80 15.93
C CYS A 138 15.23 25.38 14.72
N GLN A 139 16.37 24.73 14.97
CA GLN A 139 17.22 24.15 13.92
C GLN A 139 16.90 22.67 13.64
N ASP A 140 16.13 22.01 14.51
CA ASP A 140 15.76 20.61 14.35
C ASP A 140 14.78 20.42 13.19
N MET A 141 14.81 19.21 12.60
CA MET A 141 13.93 18.87 11.50
C MET A 141 12.50 18.67 12.03
N PRO A 142 11.53 19.49 11.61
CA PRO A 142 10.14 19.33 12.04
C PRO A 142 9.51 18.04 11.47
N PRO A 143 8.49 17.48 12.15
CA PRO A 143 7.75 16.33 11.65
C PRO A 143 6.92 16.68 10.40
N THR A 144 6.71 15.68 9.54
CA THR A 144 5.87 15.80 8.35
C THR A 144 4.41 15.58 8.70
N LEU A 145 3.55 16.55 8.39
CA LEU A 145 2.09 16.44 8.56
C LEU A 145 1.42 16.45 7.18
N ILE A 146 0.74 15.37 6.84
CA ILE A 146 -0.06 15.25 5.62
C ILE A 146 -1.54 15.23 6.00
N ARG A 147 -2.30 16.21 5.52
CA ARG A 147 -3.75 16.26 5.77
C ARG A 147 -4.45 15.27 4.87
N THR A 148 -5.03 14.24 5.47
CA THR A 148 -5.82 13.23 4.78
C THR A 148 -7.31 13.53 4.93
N ASN A 149 -8.08 13.14 3.93
CA ASN A 149 -9.53 13.06 4.00
C ASN A 149 -9.94 11.58 4.03
N ARG A 150 -11.23 11.28 4.24
CA ARG A 150 -11.75 9.89 4.29
C ARG A 150 -11.36 9.05 3.07
N PHE A 151 -11.24 9.69 1.90
CA PHE A 151 -10.83 9.06 0.66
C PHE A 151 -9.30 8.86 0.57
N THR A 152 -8.51 9.88 0.90
CA THR A 152 -7.05 9.85 0.72
C THR A 152 -6.31 9.13 1.84
N SER A 153 -6.95 8.88 3.00
CA SER A 153 -6.33 8.20 4.13
C SER A 153 -5.82 6.80 3.80
N SER A 154 -6.58 6.04 3.01
CA SER A 154 -6.20 4.67 2.63
C SER A 154 -4.95 4.66 1.75
N PHE A 155 -4.88 5.56 0.77
CA PHE A 155 -3.72 5.71 -0.12
C PHE A 155 -2.50 6.22 0.62
N GLN A 156 -2.68 7.19 1.52
CA GLN A 156 -1.60 7.70 2.35
C GLN A 156 -1.05 6.61 3.27
N GLY A 157 -1.90 5.77 3.87
CA GLY A 157 -1.45 4.65 4.70
C GLY A 157 -0.56 3.66 3.95
N ILE A 158 -0.81 3.41 2.66
CA ILE A 158 0.04 2.55 1.83
C ILE A 158 1.40 3.20 1.56
N VAL A 159 1.42 4.50 1.28
CA VAL A 159 2.67 5.24 1.07
C VAL A 159 3.50 5.29 2.35
N ASP A 160 2.86 5.62 3.48
CA ASP A 160 3.52 5.72 4.78
C ASP A 160 4.05 4.38 5.30
N ALA A 161 3.43 3.26 4.87
CA ALA A 161 3.92 1.91 5.19
C ALA A 161 5.30 1.61 4.58
N TYR A 162 5.66 2.26 3.47
CA TYR A 162 7.01 2.16 2.90
C TYR A 162 7.98 3.09 3.63
N GLY A 163 7.54 4.30 3.96
CA GLY A 163 8.31 5.25 4.74
C GLY A 163 7.66 6.63 4.77
N VAL A 164 7.91 7.36 5.86
CA VAL A 164 7.42 8.73 6.02
C VAL A 164 8.35 9.69 5.26
N GLY A 165 7.78 10.48 4.36
CA GLY A 165 8.51 11.45 3.54
C GLY A 165 9.18 12.56 4.37
N ARG A 166 10.24 13.16 3.82
CA ARG A 166 10.97 14.26 4.48
C ARG A 166 10.10 15.52 4.55
N TYR A 167 10.39 16.38 5.53
CA TYR A 167 9.69 17.66 5.67
C TYR A 167 9.73 18.49 4.38
N ARG A 168 8.53 18.83 3.87
CA ARG A 168 8.29 19.57 2.61
C ARG A 168 8.79 18.88 1.33
N GLU A 169 8.92 17.56 1.35
CA GLU A 169 9.07 16.76 0.15
C GLU A 169 7.74 16.60 -0.60
N VAL A 170 7.80 16.38 -1.91
CA VAL A 170 6.62 16.04 -2.72
C VAL A 170 6.05 14.71 -2.25
N ASN A 171 4.78 14.73 -1.82
CA ASN A 171 4.07 13.52 -1.43
C ASN A 171 3.69 12.71 -2.69
N PRO A 172 4.02 11.41 -2.80
CA PRO A 172 3.61 10.58 -3.93
C PRO A 172 2.12 10.17 -3.88
N ALA A 173 1.47 10.23 -2.70
CA ALA A 173 0.11 9.73 -2.51
C ALA A 173 -0.94 10.27 -3.50
N PRO A 174 -0.95 11.57 -3.89
CA PRO A 174 -1.90 12.08 -4.88
C PRO A 174 -1.83 11.35 -6.23
N TYR A 175 -0.62 10.94 -6.64
CA TYR A 175 -0.42 10.20 -7.88
C TYR A 175 -0.80 8.73 -7.70
N THR A 176 -0.42 8.14 -6.56
CA THR A 176 -0.74 6.76 -6.19
C THR A 176 -2.25 6.49 -6.18
N ILE A 177 -3.09 7.49 -5.90
CA ILE A 177 -4.57 7.36 -5.97
C ILE A 177 -5.04 6.78 -7.31
N ILE A 178 -4.41 7.18 -8.42
CA ILE A 178 -4.80 6.74 -9.76
C ILE A 178 -3.84 5.67 -10.29
N THR A 179 -2.52 5.88 -10.16
CA THR A 179 -1.53 5.00 -10.77
C THR A 179 -1.54 3.61 -10.17
N PHE A 180 -1.74 3.48 -8.85
CA PHE A 180 -1.73 2.17 -8.19
C PHE A 180 -2.95 1.31 -8.61
N PRO A 181 -4.21 1.79 -8.50
CA PRO A 181 -5.36 1.04 -9.02
C PRO A 181 -5.29 0.77 -10.52
N PHE A 182 -4.74 1.69 -11.32
CA PHE A 182 -4.58 1.48 -12.76
C PHE A 182 -3.57 0.38 -13.10
N LEU A 183 -2.40 0.37 -12.44
CA LEU A 183 -1.40 -0.69 -12.65
C LEU A 183 -1.93 -2.05 -12.18
N PHE A 184 -2.67 -2.09 -11.07
CA PHE A 184 -3.38 -3.29 -10.66
C PHE A 184 -4.36 -3.77 -11.75
N ALA A 185 -5.15 -2.87 -12.31
CA ALA A 185 -6.12 -3.20 -13.35
C ALA A 185 -5.48 -3.74 -14.64
N VAL A 186 -4.28 -3.28 -15.01
CA VAL A 186 -3.54 -3.82 -16.16
C VAL A 186 -3.14 -5.29 -15.92
N MET A 187 -2.86 -5.67 -14.66
CA MET A 187 -2.52 -7.03 -14.25
C MET A 187 -3.76 -7.92 -14.05
N PHE A 188 -4.85 -7.34 -13.54
CA PHE A 188 -6.11 -8.02 -13.18
C PHE A 188 -7.26 -7.63 -14.15
N GLY A 189 -6.94 -7.46 -15.43
CA GLY A 189 -7.90 -6.95 -16.42
C GLY A 189 -8.92 -8.00 -16.84
N ASP A 190 -10.06 -8.06 -16.15
CA ASP A 190 -11.22 -8.90 -16.50
C ASP A 190 -12.49 -8.15 -16.08
N VAL A 191 -13.44 -8.03 -17.01
CA VAL A 191 -14.71 -7.33 -16.75
C VAL A 191 -15.53 -8.02 -15.66
N GLY A 192 -15.57 -9.35 -15.66
CA GLY A 192 -16.39 -10.14 -14.74
C GLY A 192 -15.86 -10.07 -13.30
N HIS A 193 -14.57 -10.38 -13.13
CA HIS A 193 -13.93 -10.31 -11.82
C HIS A 193 -13.83 -8.87 -11.29
N GLY A 194 -13.56 -7.90 -12.17
CA GLY A 194 -13.58 -6.48 -11.83
C GLY A 194 -14.95 -6.00 -11.34
N LEU A 195 -16.03 -6.46 -11.96
CA LEU A 195 -17.40 -6.16 -11.52
C LEU A 195 -17.70 -6.73 -10.14
N LEU A 196 -17.31 -7.97 -9.86
CA LEU A 196 -17.48 -8.58 -8.52
C LEU A 196 -16.73 -7.79 -7.45
N MET A 197 -15.47 -7.42 -7.72
CA MET A 197 -14.69 -6.58 -6.82
C MET A 197 -15.32 -5.19 -6.61
N PHE A 198 -15.80 -4.55 -7.69
CA PHE A 198 -16.46 -3.26 -7.63
C PHE A 198 -17.75 -3.32 -6.79
N LEU A 199 -18.59 -4.32 -7.00
CA LEU A 199 -19.84 -4.50 -6.24
C LEU A 199 -19.58 -4.75 -4.75
N PHE A 200 -18.58 -5.58 -4.42
CA PHE A 200 -18.17 -5.81 -3.04
C PHE A 200 -17.65 -4.52 -2.37
N ALA A 201 -16.79 -3.76 -3.06
CA ALA A 201 -16.29 -2.49 -2.56
C ALA A 201 -17.41 -1.44 -2.40
N LEU A 202 -18.32 -1.38 -3.36
CA LEU A 202 -19.48 -0.48 -3.33
C LEU A 202 -20.38 -0.80 -2.12
N ALA A 203 -20.64 -2.09 -1.84
CA ALA A 203 -21.40 -2.50 -0.68
C ALA A 203 -20.76 -2.03 0.64
N MET A 204 -19.43 -2.11 0.77
CA MET A 204 -18.70 -1.58 1.94
C MET A 204 -18.80 -0.07 2.08
N VAL A 205 -18.77 0.68 0.96
CA VAL A 205 -18.92 2.14 0.97
C VAL A 205 -20.35 2.54 1.35
N LEU A 206 -21.37 1.86 0.84
CA LEU A 206 -22.77 2.14 1.15
C LEU A 206 -23.13 1.82 2.62
N THR A 207 -22.53 0.78 3.19
CA THR A 207 -22.76 0.36 4.58
C THR A 207 -21.88 1.07 5.62
N GLU A 208 -21.08 2.07 5.20
CA GLU A 208 -20.12 2.77 6.07
C GLU A 208 -20.75 3.41 7.32
N ASN A 209 -22.02 3.79 7.29
CA ASN A 209 -22.68 4.42 8.44
C ASN A 209 -23.18 3.41 9.49
N GLN A 210 -23.19 2.11 9.19
CA GLN A 210 -23.73 1.11 10.10
C GLN A 210 -22.72 0.77 11.22
N PRO A 211 -23.13 0.82 12.50
CA PRO A 211 -22.22 0.56 13.62
C PRO A 211 -21.76 -0.91 13.68
N ALA A 212 -22.57 -1.85 13.19
CA ALA A 212 -22.24 -3.28 13.14
C ALA A 212 -20.97 -3.55 12.32
N VAL A 213 -20.83 -2.85 11.19
CA VAL A 213 -19.67 -2.96 10.28
C VAL A 213 -18.40 -2.37 10.89
N LYS A 214 -18.53 -1.31 11.70
CA LYS A 214 -17.39 -0.67 12.39
C LYS A 214 -16.90 -1.42 13.62
N THR A 215 -17.78 -2.19 14.25
CA THR A 215 -17.50 -2.85 15.54
C THR A 215 -16.92 -4.25 15.35
N THR A 216 -16.88 -4.75 14.11
CA THR A 216 -16.28 -6.06 13.79
C THR A 216 -14.78 -6.07 14.11
N GLN A 217 -14.34 -7.02 14.93
CA GLN A 217 -12.96 -7.17 15.40
C GLN A 217 -12.07 -7.99 14.46
N ASN A 218 -12.62 -8.51 13.36
CA ASN A 218 -11.84 -9.31 12.41
C ASN A 218 -10.80 -8.43 11.71
N GLU A 219 -9.51 -8.71 11.92
CA GLU A 219 -8.39 -7.93 11.36
C GLU A 219 -8.43 -7.85 9.83
N ILE A 220 -8.80 -8.96 9.19
CA ILE A 220 -8.98 -9.03 7.73
C ILE A 220 -10.06 -8.03 7.29
N TRP A 221 -11.20 -8.02 7.97
CA TRP A 221 -12.31 -7.11 7.68
C TRP A 221 -11.90 -5.65 7.88
N GLN A 222 -11.19 -5.34 8.96
CA GLN A 222 -10.70 -3.99 9.24
C GLN A 222 -9.74 -3.49 8.15
N THR A 223 -8.90 -4.38 7.63
CA THR A 223 -7.98 -4.05 6.53
C THR A 223 -8.74 -3.75 5.24
N PHE A 224 -9.70 -4.61 4.85
CA PHE A 224 -10.53 -4.37 3.66
C PHE A 224 -11.40 -3.11 3.81
N PHE A 225 -12.01 -2.90 4.97
CA PHE A 225 -12.84 -1.72 5.26
C PHE A 225 -12.02 -0.43 5.26
N GLY A 226 -10.80 -0.47 5.81
CA GLY A 226 -9.83 0.62 5.75
C GLY A 226 -9.42 0.95 4.31
N GLY A 227 -9.36 -0.05 3.42
CA GLY A 227 -9.03 0.07 2.00
C GLY A 227 -10.23 0.23 1.04
N ARG A 228 -11.46 0.47 1.52
CA ARG A 228 -12.68 0.43 0.70
C ARG A 228 -12.66 1.28 -0.57
N TYR A 229 -12.15 2.51 -0.50
CA TYR A 229 -12.05 3.41 -1.67
C TYR A 229 -10.98 2.97 -2.68
N LEU A 230 -9.92 2.32 -2.20
CA LEU A 230 -8.88 1.76 -3.05
C LEU A 230 -9.42 0.54 -3.82
N LEU A 231 -10.15 -0.35 -3.15
CA LEU A 231 -10.80 -1.49 -3.79
C LEU A 231 -11.85 -1.05 -4.81
N LEU A 232 -12.59 0.03 -4.51
CA LEU A 232 -13.56 0.62 -5.42
C LEU A 232 -12.90 1.06 -6.73
N LEU A 233 -11.79 1.80 -6.64
CA LEU A 233 -11.03 2.24 -7.81
C LEU A 233 -10.37 1.08 -8.55
N MET A 234 -9.84 0.09 -7.84
CA MET A 234 -9.26 -1.12 -8.44
C MET A 234 -10.30 -1.90 -9.25
N GLY A 235 -11.50 -2.09 -8.70
CA GLY A 235 -12.61 -2.72 -9.41
C GLY A 235 -13.04 -1.91 -10.65
N LEU A 236 -13.18 -0.59 -10.51
CA LEU A 236 -13.58 0.29 -11.62
C LEU A 236 -12.54 0.26 -12.77
N PHE A 237 -11.26 0.38 -12.46
CA PHE A 237 -10.22 0.31 -13.48
C PHE A 237 -10.07 -1.09 -14.06
N SER A 238 -10.26 -2.15 -13.28
CA SER A 238 -10.25 -3.54 -13.77
C SER A 238 -11.37 -3.81 -14.77
N ILE A 239 -12.56 -3.23 -14.57
CA ILE A 239 -13.64 -3.25 -15.56
C ILE A 239 -13.19 -2.54 -16.85
N TYR A 240 -12.61 -1.34 -16.74
CA TYR A 240 -12.10 -0.59 -17.89
C TYR A 240 -11.03 -1.37 -18.67
N THR A 241 -10.00 -1.89 -18.00
CA THR A 241 -8.92 -2.66 -18.65
C THR A 241 -9.42 -3.99 -19.18
N GLY A 242 -10.36 -4.64 -18.50
CA GLY A 242 -11.04 -5.85 -18.97
C GLY A 242 -11.78 -5.60 -20.29
N PHE A 243 -12.41 -4.45 -20.46
CA PHE A 243 -13.01 -4.05 -21.74
C PHE A 243 -11.96 -3.76 -22.82
N ILE A 244 -10.82 -3.16 -22.47
CA ILE A 244 -9.70 -2.97 -23.40
C ILE A 244 -9.13 -4.31 -23.86
N TYR A 245 -9.03 -5.30 -22.97
CA TYR A 245 -8.62 -6.66 -23.33
C TYR A 245 -9.71 -7.46 -24.03
N ASN A 246 -10.96 -7.01 -23.93
CA ASN A 246 -12.15 -7.72 -24.37
C ASN A 246 -12.25 -9.13 -23.76
N GLU A 247 -12.01 -9.23 -22.45
CA GLU A 247 -12.08 -10.48 -21.68
C GLU A 247 -13.10 -10.31 -20.54
N CYS A 248 -14.17 -11.12 -20.58
CA CYS A 248 -15.18 -11.22 -19.54
C CYS A 248 -15.37 -12.71 -19.17
N PHE A 249 -14.90 -13.12 -17.99
CA PHE A 249 -14.90 -14.53 -17.58
C PHE A 249 -14.31 -15.45 -18.68
N SER A 250 -13.14 -15.07 -19.19
CA SER A 250 -12.42 -15.72 -20.31
C SER A 250 -13.16 -15.81 -21.66
N ARG A 251 -14.27 -15.08 -21.83
CA ARG A 251 -14.99 -14.96 -23.11
C ARG A 251 -14.91 -13.53 -23.65
N ALA A 252 -14.76 -13.41 -24.96
CA ALA A 252 -14.83 -12.11 -25.63
C ALA A 252 -16.27 -11.65 -25.85
N THR A 253 -16.47 -10.34 -25.78
CA THR A 253 -17.76 -9.70 -26.05
C THR A 253 -17.76 -9.06 -27.44
N THR A 254 -18.80 -9.32 -28.22
CA THR A 254 -18.97 -8.76 -29.57
C THR A 254 -19.75 -7.45 -29.49
N ILE A 255 -19.06 -6.36 -29.16
CA ILE A 255 -19.67 -5.02 -29.03
C ILE A 255 -19.84 -4.35 -30.41
N PHE A 256 -18.82 -4.47 -31.26
CA PHE A 256 -18.77 -3.95 -32.62
C PHE A 256 -18.57 -5.10 -33.62
N PRO A 257 -18.86 -4.90 -34.92
CA PRO A 257 -18.47 -5.86 -35.94
C PRO A 257 -16.95 -6.08 -35.95
N SER A 258 -16.52 -7.33 -36.14
CA SER A 258 -15.10 -7.68 -36.23
C SER A 258 -14.45 -6.98 -37.43
N GLY A 259 -13.20 -6.55 -37.27
CA GLY A 259 -12.39 -6.01 -38.35
C GLY A 259 -11.90 -7.09 -39.32
N TRP A 260 -12.11 -8.38 -38.99
CA TRP A 260 -11.76 -9.52 -39.81
C TRP A 260 -12.98 -10.12 -40.49
N SER A 261 -12.90 -10.32 -41.81
CA SER A 261 -13.96 -10.95 -42.61
C SER A 261 -13.50 -12.31 -43.15
N VAL A 262 -14.11 -13.38 -42.64
CA VAL A 262 -13.90 -14.75 -43.14
C VAL A 262 -14.57 -14.95 -44.50
N ALA A 263 -15.71 -14.28 -44.75
CA ALA A 263 -16.45 -14.39 -46.00
C ALA A 263 -15.64 -13.84 -47.20
N ALA A 264 -14.91 -12.74 -46.99
CA ALA A 264 -14.02 -12.19 -48.02
C ALA A 264 -12.89 -13.17 -48.38
N MET A 265 -12.36 -13.88 -47.38
CA MET A 265 -11.37 -14.93 -47.60
C MET A 265 -11.97 -16.07 -48.42
N ALA A 266 -13.08 -16.66 -47.97
CA ALA A 266 -13.73 -17.79 -48.65
C ALA A 266 -14.05 -17.49 -50.13
N ASN A 267 -14.53 -16.29 -50.42
CA ASN A 267 -14.89 -15.87 -51.78
C ASN A 267 -13.67 -15.65 -52.70
N GLN A 268 -12.55 -15.15 -52.16
CA GLN A 268 -11.36 -14.82 -52.96
C GLN A 268 -10.36 -15.97 -53.07
N SER A 269 -10.23 -16.81 -52.03
CA SER A 269 -9.34 -17.97 -52.03
C SER A 269 -10.00 -19.26 -52.49
N GLY A 270 -11.29 -19.23 -52.83
CA GLY A 270 -12.01 -20.38 -53.38
C GLY A 270 -12.01 -21.58 -52.44
N TRP A 271 -12.29 -21.36 -51.15
CA TRP A 271 -12.44 -22.46 -50.19
C TRP A 271 -13.65 -23.32 -50.60
N SER A 272 -13.40 -24.44 -51.26
CA SER A 272 -14.42 -25.44 -51.59
C SER A 272 -14.81 -26.24 -50.35
N ASP A 273 -16.02 -26.81 -50.36
CA ASP A 273 -16.48 -27.70 -49.28
C ASP A 273 -15.51 -28.88 -49.07
N GLU A 274 -14.87 -29.36 -50.14
CA GLU A 274 -13.84 -30.39 -50.09
C GLU A 274 -12.56 -29.90 -49.39
N TYR A 275 -12.12 -28.66 -49.64
CA TYR A 275 -10.97 -28.06 -48.95
C TYR A 275 -11.21 -27.89 -47.44
N LEU A 276 -12.41 -27.45 -47.06
CA LEU A 276 -12.83 -27.31 -45.65
C LEU A 276 -12.90 -28.66 -44.94
N SER A 277 -13.31 -29.72 -45.65
CA SER A 277 -13.32 -31.09 -45.10
C SER A 277 -11.92 -31.64 -44.82
N GLN A 278 -10.93 -31.23 -45.61
CA GLN A 278 -9.55 -31.71 -45.51
C GLN A 278 -8.69 -30.87 -44.55
N HIS A 279 -9.03 -29.59 -44.32
CA HIS A 279 -8.24 -28.66 -43.51
C HIS A 279 -9.03 -28.16 -42.28
N PRO A 280 -8.88 -28.80 -41.10
CA PRO A 280 -9.60 -28.39 -39.89
C PRO A 280 -9.11 -27.07 -39.28
N MET A 281 -7.93 -26.60 -39.68
CA MET A 281 -7.38 -25.30 -39.27
C MET A 281 -7.20 -24.40 -40.47
N LEU A 282 -7.86 -23.24 -40.44
CA LEU A 282 -7.82 -22.25 -41.51
C LEU A 282 -6.93 -21.07 -41.10
N THR A 283 -6.22 -20.51 -42.07
CA THR A 283 -5.41 -19.30 -41.88
C THR A 283 -6.01 -18.15 -42.69
N LEU A 284 -6.19 -17.01 -42.04
CA LEU A 284 -6.66 -15.79 -42.70
C LEU A 284 -5.44 -14.98 -43.15
N ASN A 285 -5.36 -14.70 -44.45
CA ASN A 285 -4.26 -13.89 -44.98
C ASN A 285 -4.66 -12.40 -44.99
N PRO A 286 -4.02 -11.53 -44.19
CA PRO A 286 -4.35 -10.12 -44.12
C PRO A 286 -3.99 -9.33 -45.39
N ASN A 287 -3.20 -9.89 -46.31
CA ASN A 287 -2.83 -9.23 -47.56
C ASN A 287 -3.93 -9.31 -48.64
N ILE A 288 -4.94 -10.17 -48.43
CA ILE A 288 -6.05 -10.35 -49.36
C ILE A 288 -7.10 -9.26 -49.11
N THR A 289 -7.58 -8.64 -50.20
CA THR A 289 -8.48 -7.49 -50.12
C THR A 289 -9.80 -7.83 -49.42
N GLY A 290 -10.18 -7.04 -48.41
CA GLY A 290 -11.42 -7.24 -47.66
C GLY A 290 -11.36 -8.24 -46.52
N VAL A 291 -10.25 -8.97 -46.33
CA VAL A 291 -10.06 -9.88 -45.17
C VAL A 291 -9.81 -9.09 -43.89
N PHE A 292 -9.04 -8.00 -43.97
CA PHE A 292 -8.85 -7.05 -42.86
C PHE A 292 -9.40 -5.68 -43.27
N LEU A 293 -10.50 -5.28 -42.64
CA LEU A 293 -11.23 -4.04 -42.93
C LEU A 293 -10.72 -2.84 -42.11
N GLY A 294 -9.94 -3.11 -41.06
CA GLY A 294 -9.36 -2.09 -40.18
C GLY A 294 -9.26 -2.55 -38.73
N PRO A 295 -8.59 -1.77 -37.86
CA PRO A 295 -8.51 -2.07 -36.44
C PRO A 295 -9.88 -1.97 -35.76
N TYR A 296 -10.09 -2.81 -34.75
CA TYR A 296 -11.31 -2.80 -33.96
C TYR A 296 -11.44 -1.47 -33.18
N PRO A 297 -12.61 -0.80 -33.17
CA PRO A 297 -12.73 0.55 -32.61
C PRO A 297 -12.40 0.67 -31.11
N PHE A 298 -12.62 -0.38 -30.32
CA PHE A 298 -12.45 -0.33 -28.87
C PHE A 298 -11.99 -1.67 -28.28
N GLY A 299 -10.73 -1.73 -27.85
CA GLY A 299 -10.14 -2.93 -27.29
C GLY A 299 -9.66 -3.94 -28.35
N ILE A 300 -9.57 -5.21 -27.97
CA ILE A 300 -9.10 -6.29 -28.86
C ILE A 300 -10.28 -6.92 -29.61
N ASP A 301 -10.06 -7.21 -30.90
CA ASP A 301 -11.06 -7.83 -31.76
C ASP A 301 -11.52 -9.20 -31.20
N PRO A 302 -12.84 -9.45 -31.06
CA PRO A 302 -13.37 -10.71 -30.56
C PRO A 302 -12.92 -11.95 -31.34
N ILE A 303 -12.54 -11.81 -32.62
CA ILE A 303 -12.08 -12.96 -33.43
C ILE A 303 -10.86 -13.65 -32.81
N TRP A 304 -10.03 -12.91 -32.08
CA TRP A 304 -8.85 -13.46 -31.42
C TRP A 304 -9.20 -14.46 -30.32
N SER A 305 -10.37 -14.37 -29.66
CA SER A 305 -10.73 -15.39 -28.67
C SER A 305 -11.04 -16.75 -29.28
N LEU A 306 -11.40 -16.79 -30.57
CA LEU A 306 -11.68 -18.01 -31.33
C LEU A 306 -10.42 -18.58 -31.99
N ALA A 307 -9.36 -17.77 -32.13
CA ALA A 307 -8.17 -18.14 -32.86
C ALA A 307 -7.23 -19.04 -32.04
N THR A 308 -6.63 -20.05 -32.69
CA THR A 308 -5.64 -20.93 -32.06
C THR A 308 -4.33 -20.20 -31.73
N ASN A 309 -3.98 -19.17 -32.51
CA ASN A 309 -2.76 -18.37 -32.34
C ASN A 309 -2.93 -17.13 -31.44
N HIS A 310 -4.02 -17.02 -30.69
CA HIS A 310 -4.34 -15.87 -29.83
C HIS A 310 -3.23 -15.55 -28.81
N LEU A 311 -2.64 -16.59 -28.19
CA LEU A 311 -1.57 -16.42 -27.20
C LEU A 311 -0.34 -15.71 -27.79
N SER A 312 0.02 -16.02 -29.03
CA SER A 312 1.18 -15.39 -29.69
C SER A 312 0.96 -13.90 -29.91
N PHE A 313 -0.24 -13.52 -30.38
CA PHE A 313 -0.62 -12.12 -30.57
C PHE A 313 -0.71 -11.37 -29.24
N LEU A 314 -1.47 -11.90 -28.26
CA LEU A 314 -1.71 -11.26 -26.97
C LEU A 314 -0.42 -11.12 -26.15
N ASN A 315 0.45 -12.13 -26.15
CA ASN A 315 1.73 -12.05 -25.42
C ASN A 315 2.64 -10.98 -26.03
N SER A 316 2.72 -10.87 -27.36
CA SER A 316 3.49 -9.81 -28.02
C SER A 316 2.94 -8.42 -27.68
N PHE A 317 1.62 -8.27 -27.64
CA PHE A 317 0.95 -7.01 -27.28
C PHE A 317 1.17 -6.66 -25.81
N LYS A 318 0.86 -7.57 -24.88
CA LYS A 318 0.96 -7.36 -23.42
C LYS A 318 2.41 -7.07 -23.00
N MET A 319 3.39 -7.75 -23.57
CA MET A 319 4.82 -7.47 -23.31
C MET A 319 5.24 -6.07 -23.77
N LYS A 320 4.78 -5.61 -24.94
CA LYS A 320 5.11 -4.26 -25.43
C LYS A 320 4.41 -3.18 -24.60
N MET A 321 3.14 -3.38 -24.27
CA MET A 321 2.37 -2.47 -23.43
C MET A 321 2.98 -2.34 -22.02
N SER A 322 3.44 -3.43 -21.41
CA SER A 322 4.06 -3.39 -20.09
C SER A 322 5.35 -2.58 -20.08
N VAL A 323 6.17 -2.68 -21.13
CA VAL A 323 7.38 -1.85 -21.28
C VAL A 323 7.03 -0.37 -21.43
N ILE A 324 6.04 -0.02 -22.25
CA ILE A 324 5.60 1.38 -22.45
C ILE A 324 5.12 1.99 -21.13
N LEU A 325 4.25 1.28 -20.40
CA LEU A 325 3.72 1.73 -19.11
C LEU A 325 4.83 1.84 -18.06
N GLY A 326 5.73 0.86 -17.98
CA GLY A 326 6.84 0.86 -17.04
C GLY A 326 7.80 2.02 -17.24
N VAL A 327 8.25 2.26 -18.47
CA VAL A 327 9.17 3.36 -18.80
C VAL A 327 8.52 4.72 -18.55
N THR A 328 7.24 4.89 -18.92
CA THR A 328 6.51 6.13 -18.67
C THR A 328 6.34 6.41 -17.18
N HIS A 329 6.01 5.38 -16.38
CA HIS A 329 5.86 5.50 -14.93
C HIS A 329 7.19 5.83 -14.23
N MET A 330 8.29 5.19 -14.62
CA MET A 330 9.63 5.51 -14.10
C MET A 330 10.06 6.92 -14.49
N ALA A 331 9.85 7.33 -15.74
CA ALA A 331 10.17 8.68 -16.20
C ALA A 331 9.39 9.76 -15.44
N PHE A 332 8.12 9.50 -15.13
CA PHE A 332 7.31 10.36 -14.27
C PHE A 332 7.91 10.49 -12.85
N GLY A 333 8.38 9.39 -12.26
CA GLY A 333 9.06 9.41 -10.97
C GLY A 333 10.31 10.29 -10.95
N VAL A 334 11.18 10.16 -11.97
CA VAL A 334 12.37 11.01 -12.12
C VAL A 334 11.98 12.48 -12.32
N PHE A 335 10.90 12.76 -13.06
CA PHE A 335 10.39 14.13 -13.23
C PHE A 335 9.96 14.78 -11.91
N LEU A 336 9.38 14.02 -10.97
CA LEU A 336 9.02 14.55 -9.65
C LEU A 336 10.25 15.01 -8.84
N SER A 337 11.42 14.41 -9.05
CA SER A 337 12.66 14.82 -8.37
C SER A 337 13.06 16.26 -8.73
N ILE A 338 12.73 16.73 -9.94
CA ILE A 338 12.98 18.11 -10.39
C ILE A 338 12.32 19.12 -9.44
N PHE A 339 11.04 18.90 -9.10
CA PHE A 339 10.31 19.79 -8.20
C PHE A 339 10.90 19.81 -6.80
N ASN A 340 11.37 18.65 -6.29
CA ASN A 340 12.05 18.57 -5.02
C ASN A 340 13.35 19.40 -5.03
N HIS A 341 14.23 19.19 -6.01
CA HIS A 341 15.50 19.92 -6.07
C HIS A 341 15.33 21.43 -6.26
N VAL A 342 14.32 21.84 -7.05
CA VAL A 342 13.97 23.26 -7.23
C VAL A 342 13.44 23.86 -5.93
N HIS A 343 12.54 23.18 -5.22
CA HIS A 343 11.97 23.66 -3.96
C HIS A 343 13.03 23.80 -2.85
N PHE A 344 13.99 22.86 -2.76
CA PHE A 344 15.10 22.94 -1.81
C PHE A 344 16.28 23.82 -2.27
N GLY A 345 16.21 24.44 -3.45
CA GLY A 345 17.26 25.32 -3.98
C GLY A 345 18.57 24.60 -4.32
N GLN A 346 18.52 23.29 -4.58
CA GLN A 346 19.70 22.44 -4.81
C GLN A 346 20.02 22.32 -6.30
N ALA A 347 20.38 23.44 -6.94
CA ALA A 347 20.63 23.50 -8.39
C ALA A 347 21.73 22.52 -8.88
N HIS A 348 22.73 22.24 -8.05
CA HIS A 348 23.80 21.30 -8.39
C HIS A 348 23.29 19.86 -8.56
N ARG A 349 22.33 19.42 -7.73
CA ARG A 349 21.73 18.07 -7.84
C ARG A 349 20.85 17.95 -9.07
N LEU A 350 20.09 19.00 -9.39
CA LEU A 350 19.29 19.03 -10.61
C LEU A 350 20.15 18.76 -11.87
N LEU A 351 21.32 19.41 -11.96
CA LEU A 351 22.18 19.29 -13.14
C LEU A 351 23.06 18.03 -13.14
N LEU A 352 23.49 17.54 -11.98
CA LEU A 352 24.44 16.42 -11.86
C LEU A 352 23.77 15.07 -11.58
N GLU A 353 22.54 15.05 -11.07
CA GLU A 353 21.76 13.82 -10.79
C GLU A 353 20.59 13.72 -11.77
N THR A 354 19.62 14.63 -11.70
CA THR A 354 18.34 14.47 -12.43
C THR A 354 18.48 14.53 -13.96
N VAL A 355 19.28 15.46 -14.50
CA VAL A 355 19.47 15.58 -15.96
C VAL A 355 20.18 14.34 -16.53
N PRO A 356 21.32 13.88 -15.98
CA PRO A 356 21.95 12.64 -16.42
C PRO A 356 21.05 11.41 -16.27
N GLU A 357 20.28 11.27 -15.17
CA GLU A 357 19.29 10.19 -14.99
C GLU A 357 18.23 10.19 -16.09
N LEU A 358 17.68 11.36 -16.43
CA LEU A 358 16.67 11.50 -17.46
C LEU A 358 17.23 11.18 -18.86
N ILE A 359 18.43 11.66 -19.17
CA ILE A 359 19.12 11.37 -20.43
C ILE A 359 19.40 9.87 -20.55
N PHE A 360 19.88 9.24 -19.48
CA PHE A 360 20.15 7.80 -19.46
C PHE A 360 18.87 6.99 -19.68
N LEU A 361 17.80 7.28 -18.92
CA LEU A 361 16.53 6.57 -19.00
C LEU A 361 15.85 6.75 -20.37
N LEU A 362 15.71 7.98 -20.85
CA LEU A 362 15.06 8.26 -22.14
C LEU A 362 15.92 7.82 -23.33
N GLY A 363 17.25 7.93 -23.22
CA GLY A 363 18.17 7.54 -24.28
C GLY A 363 18.17 6.04 -24.58
N LEU A 364 18.05 5.20 -23.55
CA LEU A 364 18.00 3.73 -23.71
C LEU A 364 16.56 3.21 -23.80
N PHE A 365 15.78 3.41 -22.74
CA PHE A 365 14.45 2.82 -22.61
C PHE A 365 13.36 3.66 -23.31
N GLY A 366 13.50 4.99 -23.33
CA GLY A 366 12.63 5.85 -24.14
C GLY A 366 12.76 5.55 -25.64
N TYR A 367 13.99 5.30 -26.11
CA TYR A 367 14.23 4.86 -27.49
C TYR A 367 13.61 3.49 -27.79
N LEU A 368 13.64 2.55 -26.84
CA LEU A 368 12.94 1.27 -26.98
C LEU A 368 11.42 1.46 -27.15
N VAL A 369 10.80 2.35 -26.37
CA VAL A 369 9.39 2.72 -26.53
C VAL A 369 9.13 3.33 -27.90
N PHE A 370 10.01 4.23 -28.36
CA PHE A 370 9.93 4.80 -29.71
C PHE A 370 9.97 3.72 -30.80
N LEU A 371 10.88 2.73 -30.71
CA LEU A 371 10.95 1.62 -31.66
C LEU A 371 9.68 0.78 -31.70
N ILE A 372 9.04 0.55 -30.55
CA ILE A 372 7.77 -0.19 -30.45
C ILE A 372 6.67 0.56 -31.20
N VAL A 373 6.50 1.85 -30.89
CA VAL A 373 5.46 2.69 -31.51
C VAL A 373 5.71 2.86 -33.00
N TYR A 374 6.96 3.12 -33.40
CA TYR A 374 7.34 3.24 -34.81
C TYR A 374 7.05 1.95 -35.58
N LYS A 375 7.39 0.79 -35.02
CA LYS A 375 7.09 -0.51 -35.65
C LYS A 375 5.58 -0.72 -35.82
N TRP A 376 4.76 -0.33 -34.86
CA TRP A 376 3.30 -0.44 -34.95
C TRP A 376 2.70 0.44 -36.05
N LEU A 377 3.29 1.60 -36.34
CA LEU A 377 2.79 2.53 -37.36
C LEU A 377 3.29 2.21 -38.78
N TYR A 378 4.53 1.73 -38.92
CA TYR A 378 5.17 1.59 -40.23
C TYR A 378 5.02 0.19 -40.86
N VAL A 379 5.02 -0.87 -40.06
CA VAL A 379 5.00 -2.25 -40.59
C VAL A 379 3.57 -2.69 -40.88
N SER A 380 3.23 -2.82 -42.16
CA SER A 380 1.96 -3.38 -42.63
C SER A 380 2.08 -4.86 -43.00
N ALA A 381 0.93 -5.53 -43.20
CA ALA A 381 0.84 -6.93 -43.59
C ALA A 381 1.68 -7.29 -44.82
N ALA A 382 1.79 -6.39 -45.81
CA ALA A 382 2.57 -6.60 -47.03
C ALA A 382 4.09 -6.70 -46.78
N SER A 383 4.58 -6.07 -45.70
CA SER A 383 6.00 -6.04 -45.33
C SER A 383 6.37 -7.01 -44.19
N ALA A 384 5.40 -7.80 -43.71
CA ALA A 384 5.50 -8.61 -42.49
C ALA A 384 6.61 -9.66 -42.54
N SER A 385 6.88 -10.25 -43.71
CA SER A 385 7.94 -11.24 -43.90
C SER A 385 9.35 -10.69 -43.64
N SER A 386 9.53 -9.38 -43.82
CA SER A 386 10.79 -8.67 -43.61
C SER A 386 10.81 -7.84 -42.32
N ALA A 387 9.80 -8.01 -41.46
CA ALA A 387 9.63 -7.19 -40.27
C ALA A 387 10.75 -7.45 -39.24
N PRO A 388 11.53 -6.43 -38.85
CA PRO A 388 12.68 -6.64 -38.00
C PRO A 388 12.31 -6.95 -36.55
N SER A 389 13.18 -7.69 -35.86
CA SER A 389 13.03 -7.93 -34.41
C SER A 389 13.57 -6.76 -33.61
N ILE A 390 12.73 -6.17 -32.75
CA ILE A 390 13.10 -5.06 -31.85
C ILE A 390 14.16 -5.52 -30.85
N LEU A 391 14.04 -6.75 -30.34
CA LEU A 391 14.98 -7.31 -29.36
C LEU A 391 16.40 -7.39 -29.93
N ILE A 392 16.56 -7.86 -31.16
CA ILE A 392 17.87 -7.96 -31.82
C ILE A 392 18.45 -6.57 -32.05
N HIS A 393 17.63 -5.59 -32.48
CA HIS A 393 18.08 -4.20 -32.63
C HIS A 393 18.52 -3.58 -31.30
N PHE A 394 17.87 -3.93 -30.20
CA PHE A 394 18.24 -3.46 -28.87
C PHE A 394 19.53 -4.12 -28.35
N ILE A 395 19.72 -5.42 -28.59
CA ILE A 395 20.96 -6.13 -28.25
C ILE A 395 22.15 -5.57 -29.06
N ASN A 396 21.97 -5.44 -30.37
CA ASN A 396 22.99 -4.94 -31.29
C ASN A 396 23.41 -3.49 -30.99
N MET A 397 22.50 -2.68 -30.46
CA MET A 397 22.78 -1.32 -30.01
C MET A 397 23.87 -1.31 -28.92
N PHE A 398 23.85 -2.24 -27.96
CA PHE A 398 24.87 -2.33 -26.91
C PHE A 398 26.17 -3.03 -27.36
N LEU A 399 26.06 -4.00 -28.27
CA LEU A 399 27.23 -4.73 -28.79
C LEU A 399 27.98 -4.00 -29.92
N PHE A 400 27.49 -2.83 -30.36
CA PHE A 400 28.04 -2.11 -31.52
C PHE A 400 28.22 -3.00 -32.77
N SER A 401 27.31 -3.96 -32.96
CA SER A 401 27.35 -4.96 -34.02
C SER A 401 26.17 -4.80 -34.98
N GLN A 402 26.35 -5.21 -36.24
CA GLN A 402 25.30 -5.18 -37.25
C GLN A 402 25.01 -6.60 -37.74
N ASN A 403 23.74 -6.99 -37.69
CA ASN A 403 23.28 -8.25 -38.26
C ASN A 403 22.66 -7.99 -39.65
N PRO A 404 23.23 -8.54 -40.74
CA PRO A 404 22.73 -8.30 -42.10
C PRO A 404 21.34 -8.91 -42.35
N THR A 405 20.92 -9.86 -41.51
CA THR A 405 19.62 -10.52 -41.57
C THR A 405 18.48 -9.66 -41.05
N ASN A 406 18.76 -8.64 -40.23
CA ASN A 406 17.74 -7.79 -39.60
C ASN A 406 17.75 -6.39 -40.23
N ARG A 407 16.77 -6.10 -41.09
CA ARG A 407 16.69 -4.80 -41.79
C ARG A 407 16.53 -3.63 -40.81
N LEU A 408 17.05 -2.48 -41.20
CA LEU A 408 16.89 -1.22 -40.46
C LEU A 408 15.44 -0.73 -40.56
N LEU A 409 14.91 -0.14 -39.48
CA LEU A 409 13.55 0.42 -39.41
C LEU A 409 13.45 1.80 -40.09
N PHE A 410 14.49 2.62 -39.97
CA PHE A 410 14.52 3.97 -40.54
C PHE A 410 15.93 4.36 -40.98
N HIS A 411 15.99 5.34 -41.87
CA HIS A 411 17.25 5.87 -42.42
C HIS A 411 18.08 6.51 -41.32
N GLY A 412 19.35 6.11 -41.18
CA GLY A 412 20.25 6.63 -40.15
C GLY A 412 20.10 5.99 -38.76
N GLN A 413 19.36 4.89 -38.62
CA GLN A 413 19.16 4.20 -37.33
C GLN A 413 20.48 3.86 -36.60
N VAL A 414 21.50 3.41 -37.33
CA VAL A 414 22.80 3.03 -36.76
C VAL A 414 23.46 4.22 -36.07
N VAL A 415 23.45 5.39 -36.70
CA VAL A 415 24.08 6.61 -36.17
C VAL A 415 23.38 7.05 -34.89
N VAL A 416 22.03 7.02 -34.89
CA VAL A 416 21.22 7.37 -33.73
C VAL A 416 21.48 6.40 -32.56
N GLN A 417 21.50 5.09 -32.82
CA GLN A 417 21.76 4.08 -31.79
C GLN A 417 23.13 4.26 -31.13
N TYR A 418 24.19 4.43 -31.92
CA TYR A 418 25.53 4.64 -31.39
C TYR A 418 25.64 5.96 -30.62
N ALA A 419 25.05 7.04 -31.12
CA ALA A 419 25.04 8.33 -30.42
C ALA A 419 24.33 8.23 -29.06
N LEU A 420 23.18 7.55 -28.99
CA LEU A 420 22.43 7.36 -27.75
C LEU A 420 23.19 6.51 -26.72
N VAL A 421 23.86 5.43 -27.14
CA VAL A 421 24.67 4.60 -26.22
C VAL A 421 25.89 5.36 -25.71
N VAL A 422 26.61 6.07 -26.58
CA VAL A 422 27.76 6.87 -26.17
C VAL A 422 27.34 7.97 -25.19
N LEU A 423 26.22 8.64 -25.46
CA LEU A 423 25.64 9.63 -24.55
C LEU A 423 25.26 9.01 -23.20
N ALA A 424 24.59 7.85 -23.20
CA ALA A 424 24.22 7.14 -21.97
C ALA A 424 25.47 6.71 -21.17
N LEU A 425 26.50 6.17 -21.83
CA LEU A 425 27.76 5.81 -21.17
C LEU A 425 28.48 7.03 -20.58
N ALA A 426 28.45 8.18 -21.26
CA ALA A 426 29.03 9.42 -20.76
C ALA A 426 28.33 9.95 -19.49
N THR A 427 27.03 9.64 -19.31
CA THR A 427 26.30 10.04 -18.08
C THR A 427 26.69 9.24 -16.85
N VAL A 428 27.22 8.02 -16.99
CA VAL A 428 27.55 7.15 -15.83
C VAL A 428 28.65 7.73 -14.94
N PRO A 429 29.81 8.20 -15.46
CA PRO A 429 30.80 8.88 -14.64
C PRO A 429 30.28 10.17 -14.00
N ILE A 430 29.39 10.90 -14.69
CA ILE A 430 28.80 12.15 -14.17
C ILE A 430 27.92 11.86 -12.95
N LEU A 431 27.10 10.81 -13.01
CA LEU A 431 26.25 10.39 -11.88
C LEU A 431 27.09 9.92 -10.68
N LEU A 432 28.15 9.15 -10.93
CA LEU A 432 28.97 8.60 -9.87
C LEU A 432 29.85 9.66 -9.18
N LEU A 433 30.47 10.56 -9.96
CA LEU A 433 31.50 11.48 -9.47
C LEU A 433 31.03 12.94 -9.38
N GLY A 434 29.94 13.31 -10.04
CA GLY A 434 29.52 14.71 -10.17
C GLY A 434 29.25 15.37 -8.82
N THR A 435 28.38 14.79 -8.01
CA THR A 435 28.03 15.34 -6.70
C THR A 435 29.15 15.31 -5.68
N PRO A 436 29.94 14.22 -5.48
CA PRO A 436 31.05 14.25 -4.54
C PRO A 436 32.14 15.24 -4.94
N LEU A 437 32.48 15.37 -6.24
CA LEU A 437 33.47 16.36 -6.70
C LEU A 437 32.99 17.80 -6.50
N TYR A 438 31.69 18.06 -6.73
CA TYR A 438 31.11 19.38 -6.47
C TYR A 438 31.20 19.75 -4.98
N LEU A 439 30.83 18.82 -4.09
CA LEU A 439 30.91 19.03 -2.64
C LEU A 439 32.35 19.20 -2.15
N LEU A 440 33.28 18.40 -2.68
CA LEU A 440 34.71 18.52 -2.37
C LEU A 440 35.26 19.90 -2.77
N ARG A 441 34.90 20.38 -3.96
CA ARG A 441 35.29 21.70 -4.45
C ARG A 441 34.68 22.83 -3.59
N GLN A 442 33.43 22.68 -3.16
CA GLN A 442 32.79 23.63 -2.26
C GLN A 442 33.46 23.65 -0.88
N HIS A 443 33.81 22.48 -0.35
CA HIS A 443 34.53 22.34 0.91
C HIS A 443 35.93 22.99 0.85
N HIS A 444 36.70 22.72 -0.20
CA HIS A 444 38.01 23.36 -0.39
C HIS A 444 37.91 24.88 -0.53
N ARG A 445 36.91 25.41 -1.25
CA ARG A 445 36.65 26.86 -1.35
C ARG A 445 36.30 27.49 -0.01
N ARG A 446 35.46 26.83 0.80
CA ARG A 446 35.13 27.28 2.16
C ARG A 446 36.36 27.29 3.08
N ASN A 447 37.22 26.27 2.99
CA ASN A 447 38.45 26.21 3.78
C ASN A 447 39.51 27.24 3.36
N THR A 448 39.58 27.61 2.08
CA THR A 448 40.48 28.69 1.63
C THR A 448 39.96 30.08 2.05
N GLN A 449 38.64 30.30 2.10
CA GLN A 449 38.05 31.55 2.60
C GLN A 449 38.08 31.70 4.13
N ARG A 450 38.09 30.60 4.89
CA ARG A 450 38.17 30.60 6.36
C ARG A 450 39.59 30.83 6.92
N ARG A 451 40.60 31.11 6.09
CA ARG A 451 41.90 31.61 6.55
C ARG A 451 41.96 33.14 6.45
N PRO A 452 41.48 33.93 7.44
CA PRO A 452 41.88 35.32 7.53
C PRO A 452 43.31 35.39 8.09
N THR A 453 44.22 35.94 7.28
CA THR A 453 45.33 36.82 7.71
C THR A 453 45.81 36.72 9.17
N ALA A 454 46.31 35.57 9.61
CA ALA A 454 47.16 35.47 10.80
C ALA A 454 48.61 35.70 10.36
N GLY A 455 48.96 36.96 10.08
CA GLY A 455 50.27 37.27 9.50
C GLY A 455 50.53 38.76 9.32
N ARG A 456 50.12 39.61 10.27
CA ARG A 456 50.68 40.97 10.41
C ARG A 456 50.40 41.46 11.84
N GLN A 457 51.46 41.94 12.52
CA GLN A 457 51.58 42.28 13.95
C GLN A 457 51.92 41.04 14.80
N VAL A 458 53.02 40.94 15.56
CA VAL A 458 53.90 41.94 16.18
C VAL A 458 55.34 41.39 16.21
N GLY A 459 56.29 42.17 15.70
CA GLY A 459 57.69 42.05 16.08
C GLY A 459 57.97 42.96 17.28
N GLY A 460 58.78 42.47 18.22
CA GLY A 460 59.47 43.28 19.23
C GLY A 460 58.87 43.22 20.63
N GLY A 461 59.65 42.69 21.59
CA GLY A 461 59.43 42.94 23.02
C GLY A 461 59.81 41.79 23.94
N ARG A 462 61.07 41.77 24.40
CA ARG A 462 61.59 41.00 25.55
C ARG A 462 60.91 41.40 26.87
N SER A 463 60.69 40.43 27.77
CA SER A 463 61.06 40.42 29.21
C SER A 463 60.30 39.29 29.93
N THR A 464 60.94 38.17 30.30
CA THR A 464 61.42 37.85 31.66
C THR A 464 60.42 38.09 32.80
N GLY A 465 60.08 37.03 33.54
CA GLY A 465 59.82 37.14 34.99
C GLY A 465 58.60 36.37 35.54
N LYS A 466 58.93 35.27 36.24
CA LYS A 466 58.40 34.83 37.55
C LYS A 466 56.91 34.52 37.78
N GLU A 467 56.69 33.27 38.19
CA GLU A 467 56.06 32.78 39.43
C GLU A 467 54.81 33.50 39.99
N GLY A 468 53.78 32.67 40.25
CA GLY A 468 52.58 32.99 41.02
C GLY A 468 51.49 31.97 40.75
#